data_AF-A0A9W4WY55-F1
#
_entry.id   AF-A0A9W4WY55-F1
#
_cell.length_a   1.000
_cell.length_b   1.000
_cell.length_c   1.000
_cell.angle_alpha   90.00
_cell.angle_beta   90.00
_cell.angle_gamma   90.00
#
_symmetry.space_group_name_H-M   'P 1'
#
loop_
_entity.id
_entity.type
_entity.pdbx_description
1 polymer ?
#
loop_
_entity_poly.entity_id
_entity_poly.type
_entity_poly.pdbx_seq_one_letter_code
_entity_poly.pdbx_strand_id
1 'polypeptide(L)'
;MPIKIGLVGLPNVGKSSLFSFLTKKDILIANYPFATIDPNVGVMFLNDPRLEKLMKGASQGSGLGNEFLSHIREVDLICHVLRCFPEKEITHVEKSVNSIRDFEIIQLELILADLQQIKKKLEKKKPRDKKTQKEKEILQLIQENLEKEILVSQQTLSNEEKAVIKGYNFLTNKPILLLANYGGEEKEIHELKEYAKKRGLFFFPLAVKLEKETEAFSKAEKEEIDETKSWLAKNSMNARECAGLIHSDIQKNFIRLEVYNYED
;
A
#
# COMPACT_ATOMS: atom_id res chain seq x y z
N MET A 1 11.75 -7.34 -6.48
CA MET A 1 11.70 -6.25 -5.49
C MET A 1 10.51 -6.49 -4.58
N PRO A 2 10.64 -6.27 -3.27
CA PRO A 2 9.53 -6.38 -2.34
C PRO A 2 8.46 -5.32 -2.68
N ILE A 3 7.19 -5.71 -2.62
CA ILE A 3 6.06 -4.78 -2.75
C ILE A 3 6.03 -3.93 -1.49
N LYS A 4 6.03 -2.61 -1.65
CA LYS A 4 5.96 -1.66 -0.54
C LYS A 4 4.52 -1.17 -0.38
N ILE A 5 3.98 -1.25 0.84
CA ILE A 5 2.63 -0.78 1.18
C ILE A 5 2.74 0.38 2.17
N GLY A 6 2.10 1.50 1.88
CA GLY A 6 2.03 2.66 2.77
C GLY A 6 0.74 2.65 3.57
N LEU A 7 0.83 2.56 4.90
CA LEU A 7 -0.34 2.73 5.78
C LEU A 7 -0.65 4.22 5.97
N VAL A 8 -1.85 4.66 5.61
CA VAL A 8 -2.29 6.06 5.70
C VAL A 8 -3.65 6.15 6.41
N GLY A 9 -3.91 7.23 7.12
CA GLY A 9 -5.20 7.49 7.76
C GLY A 9 -5.10 8.54 8.87
N LEU A 10 -6.24 9.09 9.28
CA LEU A 10 -6.31 10.11 10.33
C LEU A 10 -5.79 9.61 11.69
N PRO A 11 -5.47 10.50 12.64
CA PRO A 11 -5.12 10.11 14.00
C PRO A 11 -6.15 9.13 14.62
N ASN A 12 -5.69 8.25 15.51
CA ASN A 12 -6.54 7.30 16.27
C ASN A 12 -7.37 6.28 15.47
N VAL A 13 -7.18 6.12 14.16
CA VAL A 13 -7.88 5.09 13.35
C VAL A 13 -7.35 3.65 13.58
N GLY A 14 -6.31 3.48 14.38
CA GLY A 14 -5.70 2.18 14.67
C GLY A 14 -4.52 1.79 13.77
N LYS A 15 -3.92 2.74 13.04
CA LYS A 15 -2.73 2.49 12.19
C LYS A 15 -1.59 1.78 12.93
N SER A 16 -1.20 2.29 14.11
CA SER A 16 -0.10 1.72 14.90
C SER A 16 -0.47 0.34 15.44
N SER A 17 -1.72 0.16 15.85
CA SER A 17 -2.24 -1.15 16.30
C SER A 17 -2.19 -2.18 15.17
N LEU A 18 -2.61 -1.79 13.97
CA LEU A 18 -2.56 -2.61 12.77
C LEU A 18 -1.12 -2.92 12.38
N PHE A 19 -0.24 -1.92 12.35
CA PHE A 19 1.16 -2.14 12.02
C PHE A 19 1.82 -3.12 13.01
N SER A 20 1.61 -2.92 14.32
CA SER A 20 2.15 -3.79 15.35
C SER A 20 1.64 -5.24 15.20
N PHE A 21 0.35 -5.41 14.87
CA PHE A 21 -0.23 -6.71 14.54
C PHE A 21 0.47 -7.34 13.33
N LEU A 22 0.57 -6.62 12.20
CA LEU A 22 1.17 -7.15 10.97
C LEU A 22 2.68 -7.44 11.09
N THR A 23 3.40 -6.70 11.94
CA THR A 23 4.86 -6.80 12.05
C THR A 23 5.34 -7.61 13.24
N LYS A 24 4.45 -8.01 14.15
CA LYS A 24 4.76 -8.72 15.40
C LYS A 24 5.84 -8.01 16.24
N LYS A 25 5.94 -6.69 16.09
CA LYS A 25 6.85 -5.80 16.84
C LYS A 25 6.02 -4.82 17.65
N ASP A 26 6.41 -4.63 18.91
CA ASP A 26 5.90 -3.53 19.72
C ASP A 26 6.56 -2.24 19.25
N ILE A 27 5.77 -1.35 18.64
CA ILE A 27 6.22 0.00 18.33
C ILE A 27 6.01 0.88 19.55
N LEU A 28 7.02 1.67 19.90
CA LEU A 28 6.87 2.78 20.83
C LEU A 28 5.95 3.86 20.21
N ILE A 29 4.75 4.00 20.78
CA ILE A 29 3.79 5.05 20.40
C ILE A 29 4.26 6.36 21.02
N ALA A 30 4.81 7.27 20.22
CA ALA A 30 5.09 8.63 20.66
C ALA A 30 4.00 9.58 20.16
N ASN A 31 3.25 10.19 21.08
CA ASN A 31 2.28 11.23 20.79
C ASN A 31 3.00 12.58 20.64
N TYR A 32 3.42 12.94 19.41
CA TYR A 32 3.88 14.31 19.15
C TYR A 32 3.27 14.87 17.86
N PRO A 33 2.43 15.92 17.96
CA PRO A 33 2.13 16.74 16.82
C PRO A 33 3.36 17.63 16.53
N PHE A 34 3.79 17.67 15.27
CA PHE A 34 4.83 18.57 14.71
C PHE A 34 6.32 18.17 14.77
N ALA A 35 6.69 16.89 14.92
CA ALA A 35 8.10 16.46 14.77
C ALA A 35 8.30 15.42 13.66
N THR A 36 9.45 15.47 12.98
CA THR A 36 9.93 14.50 11.98
C THR A 36 10.12 13.14 12.64
N ILE A 37 9.04 12.35 12.72
CA ILE A 37 9.09 10.96 13.22
C ILE A 37 9.42 10.06 12.03
N ASP A 38 10.52 9.31 12.14
CA ASP A 38 10.87 8.26 11.19
C ASP A 38 9.72 7.26 11.05
N PRO A 39 9.39 6.81 9.84
CA PRO A 39 8.28 5.92 9.61
C PRO A 39 8.63 4.54 10.15
N ASN A 40 7.67 3.92 10.82
CA ASN A 40 7.80 2.53 11.18
C ASN A 40 7.81 1.70 9.88
N VAL A 41 8.96 1.09 9.56
CA VAL A 41 9.10 0.16 8.43
C VAL A 41 8.94 -1.26 8.95
N GLY A 42 7.97 -1.96 8.39
CA GLY A 42 7.58 -3.31 8.78
C GLY A 42 7.80 -4.27 7.63
N VAL A 43 8.42 -5.41 7.89
CA VAL A 43 8.44 -6.53 6.95
C VAL A 43 7.45 -7.56 7.49
N MET A 44 6.39 -7.80 6.71
CA MET A 44 5.45 -8.89 6.94
C MET A 44 5.75 -9.97 5.92
N PHE A 45 5.90 -11.22 6.35
CA PHE A 45 5.99 -12.32 5.39
C PHE A 45 4.59 -12.83 5.09
N LEU A 46 4.34 -13.11 3.81
CA LEU A 46 3.08 -13.64 3.33
C LEU A 46 2.88 -15.03 3.93
N ASN A 47 1.78 -15.24 4.66
CA ASN A 47 1.43 -16.61 5.02
C ASN A 47 0.85 -17.30 3.79
N ASP A 48 1.55 -18.33 3.30
CA ASP A 48 1.12 -19.12 2.15
C ASP A 48 0.90 -20.56 2.62
N PRO A 49 -0.36 -21.05 2.68
CA PRO A 49 -0.64 -22.42 3.09
C PRO A 49 0.05 -23.49 2.23
N ARG A 50 0.44 -23.14 1.00
CA ARG A 50 1.26 -24.02 0.14
C ARG A 50 2.67 -24.15 0.68
N LEU A 51 3.22 -23.05 1.19
CA LEU A 51 4.48 -23.06 1.89
C LEU A 51 4.36 -23.84 3.21
N GLU A 52 3.26 -23.75 3.95
CA GLU A 52 3.01 -24.57 5.15
C GLU A 52 2.82 -26.07 4.86
N LYS A 53 2.30 -26.44 3.68
CA LYS A 53 2.22 -27.85 3.24
C LYS A 53 3.55 -28.39 2.75
N LEU A 54 4.37 -27.53 2.15
CA LEU A 54 5.74 -27.84 1.73
C LEU A 54 6.76 -27.70 2.87
N MET A 55 6.40 -27.01 3.95
CA MET A 55 7.23 -26.75 5.12
C MET A 55 6.47 -27.07 6.40
N LYS A 56 6.92 -28.07 7.16
CA LYS A 56 6.55 -28.13 8.57
C LYS A 56 7.27 -27.01 9.35
N GLY A 57 6.63 -25.85 9.41
CA GLY A 57 6.96 -24.74 10.32
C GLY A 57 8.09 -23.82 9.84
N ALA A 58 7.78 -22.53 9.65
CA ALA A 58 8.77 -21.50 9.31
C ALA A 58 8.63 -20.25 10.21
N SER A 59 9.74 -19.55 10.43
CA SER A 59 9.80 -18.32 11.25
C SER A 59 10.36 -17.10 10.53
N GLN A 60 9.97 -15.92 11.00
CA GLN A 60 10.24 -14.61 10.41
C GLN A 60 11.33 -13.82 11.16
N GLY A 61 12.18 -13.11 10.42
CA GLY A 61 13.15 -12.13 10.95
C GLY A 61 13.10 -10.82 10.14
N SER A 62 13.29 -9.66 10.79
CA SER A 62 13.16 -8.34 10.14
C SER A 62 14.11 -7.27 10.68
N GLY A 63 14.73 -6.51 9.76
CA GLY A 63 15.35 -5.17 9.90
C GLY A 63 14.99 -4.34 8.64
N LEU A 64 15.05 -3.01 8.52
CA LEU A 64 15.65 -1.85 9.20
C LEU A 64 14.90 -0.55 8.71
N GLY A 65 15.21 0.64 9.25
CA GLY A 65 14.60 2.00 8.95
C GLY A 65 14.88 2.59 7.54
N ASN A 66 14.68 3.89 7.18
CA ASN A 66 14.18 5.17 7.77
C ASN A 66 13.80 6.16 6.60
N GLU A 67 13.15 7.31 6.92
CA GLU A 67 12.89 8.58 6.14
C GLU A 67 11.50 8.95 5.52
N PHE A 68 10.51 9.38 6.32
CA PHE A 68 9.15 9.67 5.82
C PHE A 68 8.96 11.08 5.23
N LEU A 69 8.59 11.11 3.95
CA LEU A 69 7.62 11.96 3.21
C LEU A 69 7.88 11.79 1.69
N SER A 70 9.10 11.38 1.32
CA SER A 70 9.48 10.70 0.08
C SER A 70 8.83 9.30 -0.04
N HIS A 71 8.60 8.63 1.08
CA HIS A 71 8.23 7.21 1.10
C HIS A 71 6.86 6.85 0.52
N ILE A 72 5.79 7.65 0.70
CA ILE A 72 4.50 7.29 0.06
C ILE A 72 4.67 7.33 -1.47
N ARG A 73 5.51 8.22 -2.02
CA ARG A 73 5.82 8.21 -3.46
C ARG A 73 6.58 6.95 -3.89
N GLU A 74 7.30 6.32 -2.98
CA GLU A 74 8.06 5.09 -3.21
C GLU A 74 7.29 3.80 -2.92
N VAL A 75 6.08 3.87 -2.33
CA VAL A 75 5.25 2.68 -2.15
C VAL A 75 4.55 2.26 -3.43
N ASP A 76 4.26 0.97 -3.58
CA ASP A 76 3.52 0.45 -4.73
C ASP A 76 2.00 0.57 -4.53
N LEU A 77 1.54 0.61 -3.28
CA LEU A 77 0.12 0.64 -2.90
C LEU A 77 -0.10 1.45 -1.62
N ILE A 78 -1.21 2.18 -1.55
CA ILE A 78 -1.65 2.89 -0.35
C ILE A 78 -2.74 2.06 0.33
N CYS A 79 -2.54 1.67 1.58
CA CYS A 79 -3.55 1.07 2.42
C CYS A 79 -4.10 2.13 3.37
N HIS A 80 -5.31 2.60 3.08
CA HIS A 80 -5.96 3.65 3.82
C HIS A 80 -6.84 3.07 4.94
N VAL A 81 -6.39 3.24 6.17
CA VAL A 81 -7.07 2.75 7.38
C VAL A 81 -8.14 3.76 7.79
N LEU A 82 -9.39 3.29 7.85
CA LEU A 82 -10.55 4.03 8.35
C LEU A 82 -10.99 3.48 9.69
N ARG A 83 -11.53 4.37 10.52
CA ARG A 83 -12.06 4.04 11.84
C ARG A 83 -13.56 3.78 11.75
N CYS A 84 -13.98 2.56 12.02
CA CYS A 84 -15.40 2.18 12.06
C CYS A 84 -15.79 1.69 13.47
N PHE A 85 -15.45 2.48 14.49
CA PHE A 85 -15.79 2.20 15.89
C PHE A 85 -15.90 3.50 16.71
N PRO A 86 -16.82 3.55 17.69
CA PRO A 86 -16.97 4.71 18.56
C PRO A 86 -15.75 4.91 19.46
N GLU A 87 -15.38 6.17 19.75
CA GLU A 87 -14.41 6.51 20.79
C GLU A 87 -15.08 6.51 22.15
N LYS A 88 -14.50 5.82 23.15
CA LYS A 88 -15.07 5.83 24.51
C LYS A 88 -14.69 7.07 25.33
N GLU A 89 -13.77 7.91 24.89
CA GLU A 89 -13.41 9.14 25.59
C GLU A 89 -12.94 10.22 24.60
N ILE A 90 -13.64 11.37 24.57
CA ILE A 90 -13.09 12.74 24.65
C ILE A 90 -14.29 13.71 24.73
N THR A 91 -14.34 14.45 25.83
CA THR A 91 -15.07 15.73 25.94
C THR A 91 -14.38 16.73 25.00
N HIS A 92 -14.88 16.98 23.78
CA HIS A 92 -14.79 18.27 23.05
C HIS A 92 -15.37 18.16 21.61
N VAL A 93 -16.61 18.64 21.48
CA VAL A 93 -17.30 19.34 20.36
C VAL A 93 -17.26 18.86 18.89
N GLU A 94 -16.37 18.00 18.38
CA GLU A 94 -16.55 17.39 17.04
C GLU A 94 -16.91 15.89 17.14
N LYS A 95 -18.17 15.64 17.51
CA LYS A 95 -18.72 14.33 17.90
C LYS A 95 -19.38 13.54 16.75
N SER A 96 -18.70 13.31 15.64
CA SER A 96 -19.16 12.27 14.69
C SER A 96 -18.00 11.61 13.96
N VAL A 97 -17.80 10.31 14.20
CA VAL A 97 -16.96 9.49 13.31
C VAL A 97 -17.67 9.41 11.96
N ASN A 98 -16.98 9.84 10.89
CA ASN A 98 -17.48 9.71 9.53
C ASN A 98 -16.34 9.22 8.63
N SER A 99 -16.23 7.90 8.53
CA SER A 99 -15.21 7.21 7.75
C SER A 99 -15.10 7.69 6.30
N ILE A 100 -16.22 8.07 5.67
CA ILE A 100 -16.24 8.56 4.28
C ILE A 100 -15.61 9.96 4.20
N ARG A 101 -15.99 10.87 5.10
CA ARG A 101 -15.41 12.21 5.17
C ARG A 101 -13.91 12.15 5.43
N ASP A 102 -13.51 11.29 6.36
CA ASP A 102 -12.10 11.09 6.71
C ASP A 102 -11.28 10.58 5.52
N PHE A 103 -11.87 9.67 4.73
CA PHE A 103 -11.30 9.21 3.47
C PHE A 103 -11.12 10.36 2.48
N GLU A 104 -12.15 11.18 2.30
CA GLU A 104 -12.15 12.29 1.35
C GLU A 104 -11.14 13.39 1.70
N ILE A 105 -10.94 13.67 3.00
CA ILE A 105 -9.92 14.61 3.47
C ILE A 105 -8.53 14.17 2.98
N ILE A 106 -8.16 12.90 3.22
CA ILE A 106 -6.86 12.39 2.78
C ILE A 106 -6.76 12.35 1.25
N GLN A 107 -7.84 12.00 0.53
CA GLN A 107 -7.83 12.03 -0.94
C GLN A 107 -7.51 13.43 -1.47
N LEU A 108 -8.13 14.46 -0.90
CA LEU A 108 -7.88 15.84 -1.28
C LEU A 108 -6.43 16.24 -1.03
N GLU A 109 -5.83 15.81 0.09
CA GLU A 109 -4.40 16.05 0.34
C GLU A 109 -3.49 15.41 -0.72
N LEU A 110 -3.78 14.17 -1.13
CA LEU A 110 -3.02 13.49 -2.20
C LEU A 110 -3.16 14.21 -3.55
N ILE A 111 -4.37 14.66 -3.88
CA ILE A 111 -4.66 15.45 -5.09
C ILE A 111 -3.88 16.77 -5.06
N LEU A 112 -3.95 17.51 -3.95
CA LEU A 112 -3.24 18.78 -3.79
C LEU A 112 -1.73 18.63 -3.92
N ALA A 113 -1.16 17.54 -3.38
CA ALA A 113 0.27 17.25 -3.49
C ALA A 113 0.70 16.98 -4.95
N ASP A 114 -0.10 16.25 -5.73
CA ASP A 114 0.17 16.02 -7.16
C ASP A 114 -0.07 17.28 -7.99
N LEU A 115 -1.12 18.06 -7.73
CA LEU A 115 -1.38 19.35 -8.38
C LEU A 115 -0.22 20.34 -8.16
N GLN A 116 0.32 20.43 -6.94
CA GLN A 116 1.50 21.25 -6.67
C GLN A 116 2.73 20.79 -7.47
N GLN A 117 2.93 19.48 -7.62
CA GLN A 117 4.02 18.92 -8.41
C GLN A 117 3.87 19.27 -9.90
N ILE A 118 2.65 19.13 -10.44
CA ILE A 118 2.32 19.46 -11.83
C ILE A 118 2.52 20.95 -12.08
N LYS A 119 1.97 21.81 -11.21
CA LYS A 119 2.12 23.26 -11.33
C LYS A 119 3.58 23.70 -11.38
N LYS A 120 4.41 23.19 -10.46
CA LYS A 120 5.87 23.45 -10.45
C LYS A 120 6.58 22.99 -11.73
N LYS A 121 6.05 21.98 -12.42
CA LYS A 121 6.60 21.47 -13.69
C LYS A 121 6.14 22.29 -14.89
N LEU A 122 4.88 22.70 -14.91
CA LEU A 122 4.30 23.54 -15.96
C LEU A 122 4.85 24.98 -15.96
N GLU A 123 5.27 25.49 -14.80
CA GLU A 123 5.91 26.80 -14.64
C GLU A 123 7.35 26.85 -15.18
N LYS A 124 8.02 25.69 -15.36
CA LYS A 124 9.39 25.64 -15.91
C LYS A 124 9.41 25.87 -17.43
N LYS A 125 10.48 26.53 -17.92
CA LYS A 125 10.63 27.19 -19.25
C LYS A 125 10.02 26.45 -20.47
N LYS A 126 9.58 27.28 -21.43
CA LYS A 126 8.91 26.96 -22.72
C LYS A 126 9.41 25.68 -23.41
N PRO A 127 8.50 24.90 -24.02
CA PRO A 127 8.80 23.65 -24.71
C PRO A 127 9.87 23.90 -25.79
N ARG A 128 10.95 23.12 -25.73
CA ARG A 128 12.05 23.19 -26.71
C ARG A 128 11.83 22.21 -27.87
N ASP A 129 11.12 21.11 -27.62
CA ASP A 129 10.91 20.00 -28.57
C ASP A 129 9.45 19.50 -28.58
N LYS A 130 9.05 18.81 -29.66
CA LYS A 130 7.72 18.15 -29.80
C LYS A 130 7.41 17.19 -28.64
N LYS A 131 8.43 16.56 -28.06
CA LYS A 131 8.28 15.65 -26.90
C LYS A 131 7.85 16.40 -25.65
N THR A 132 8.47 17.54 -25.36
CA THR A 132 8.13 18.40 -24.20
C THR A 132 6.76 19.03 -24.36
N GLN A 133 6.35 19.32 -25.60
CA GLN A 133 5.00 19.82 -25.90
C GLN A 133 3.93 18.77 -25.54
N LYS A 134 4.09 17.53 -26.01
CA LYS A 134 3.20 16.42 -25.66
C LYS A 134 3.14 16.15 -24.15
N GLU A 135 4.29 16.16 -23.48
CA GLU A 135 4.36 16.00 -22.02
C GLU A 135 3.55 17.08 -21.29
N LYS A 136 3.65 18.34 -21.75
CA LYS A 136 2.89 19.44 -21.18
C LYS A 136 1.38 19.27 -21.36
N GLU A 137 0.94 18.86 -22.54
CA GLU A 137 -0.47 18.59 -22.84
C GLU A 137 -1.05 17.50 -21.93
N ILE A 138 -0.29 16.41 -21.72
CA ILE A 138 -0.68 15.32 -20.81
C ILE A 138 -0.80 15.83 -19.37
N LEU A 139 0.17 16.62 -18.90
CA LEU A 139 0.13 17.17 -17.54
C LEU A 139 -1.02 18.16 -17.34
N GLN A 140 -1.39 18.92 -18.36
CA GLN A 140 -2.55 19.82 -18.32
C GLN A 140 -3.86 19.03 -18.23
N LEU A 141 -4.01 17.98 -19.04
CA LEU A 141 -5.17 17.09 -18.97
C LEU A 141 -5.31 16.47 -17.57
N ILE A 142 -4.21 15.98 -17.00
CA ILE A 142 -4.20 15.39 -15.66
C ILE A 142 -4.55 16.43 -14.61
N GLN A 143 -4.00 17.64 -14.73
CA GLN A 143 -4.32 18.76 -13.84
C GLN A 143 -5.82 19.05 -13.84
N GLU A 144 -6.45 19.20 -15.01
CA GLU A 144 -7.88 19.49 -15.13
C GLU A 144 -8.76 18.38 -14.53
N ASN A 145 -8.34 17.12 -14.67
CA ASN A 145 -9.06 15.99 -14.08
C ASN A 145 -8.89 15.93 -12.57
N LEU A 146 -7.69 16.21 -12.05
CA LEU A 146 -7.42 16.29 -10.62
C LEU A 146 -8.20 17.44 -9.94
N GLU A 147 -8.35 18.59 -10.63
CA GLU A 147 -9.18 19.71 -10.17
C GLU A 147 -10.68 19.35 -10.10
N LYS A 148 -11.11 18.32 -10.83
CA LYS A 148 -12.47 17.72 -10.76
C LYS A 148 -12.54 16.52 -9.81
N GLU A 149 -11.52 16.32 -8.97
CA GLU A 149 -11.38 15.21 -8.03
C GLU A 149 -11.31 13.81 -8.68
N ILE A 150 -10.92 13.75 -9.97
CA ILE A 150 -10.74 12.50 -10.70
C ILE A 150 -9.27 12.07 -10.58
N LEU A 151 -9.02 11.03 -9.78
CA LEU A 151 -7.68 10.51 -9.51
C LEU A 151 -6.99 10.03 -10.78
N VAL A 152 -5.66 10.13 -10.86
CA VAL A 152 -4.89 9.65 -12.02
C VAL A 152 -5.16 8.16 -12.31
N SER A 153 -5.35 7.34 -11.27
CA SER A 153 -5.67 5.92 -11.42
C SER A 153 -7.04 5.66 -12.06
N GLN A 154 -7.94 6.64 -12.06
CA GLN A 154 -9.29 6.56 -12.63
C GLN A 154 -9.38 7.16 -14.03
N GLN A 155 -8.30 7.78 -14.52
CA GLN A 155 -8.26 8.41 -15.84
C GLN A 155 -7.96 7.38 -16.93
N THR A 156 -8.64 7.52 -18.09
CA THR A 156 -8.39 6.67 -19.25
C THR A 156 -7.17 7.20 -20.01
N LEU A 157 -6.00 6.67 -19.69
CA LEU A 157 -4.73 7.03 -20.34
C LEU A 157 -4.26 5.92 -21.28
N SER A 158 -3.79 6.32 -22.46
CA SER A 158 -3.11 5.47 -23.43
C SER A 158 -1.76 4.95 -22.90
N ASN A 159 -1.21 3.93 -23.55
CA ASN A 159 0.09 3.36 -23.16
C ASN A 159 1.24 4.37 -23.28
N GLU A 160 1.18 5.27 -24.26
CA GLU A 160 2.16 6.34 -24.43
C GLU A 160 2.08 7.34 -23.27
N GLU A 161 0.87 7.77 -22.89
CA GLU A 161 0.65 8.70 -21.77
C GLU A 161 1.10 8.09 -20.44
N LYS A 162 0.75 6.82 -20.19
CA LYS A 162 1.21 6.07 -19.02
C LYS A 162 2.74 6.02 -18.92
N ALA A 163 3.43 5.88 -20.05
CA ALA A 163 4.90 5.87 -20.07
C ALA A 163 5.50 7.22 -19.69
N VAL A 164 4.88 8.34 -20.12
CA VAL A 164 5.32 9.70 -19.79
C VAL A 164 5.15 9.98 -18.30
N ILE A 165 3.99 9.62 -17.72
CA ILE A 165 3.70 9.94 -16.32
C ILE A 165 4.36 8.99 -15.32
N LYS A 166 4.89 7.84 -15.78
CA LYS A 166 5.57 6.86 -14.92
C LYS A 166 6.72 7.48 -14.12
N GLY A 167 7.42 8.47 -14.69
CA GLY A 167 8.52 9.17 -14.00
C GLY A 167 8.10 10.17 -12.92
N TYR A 168 6.80 10.49 -12.82
CA TYR A 168 6.29 11.49 -11.88
C TYR A 168 5.95 10.91 -10.50
N ASN A 169 5.71 9.60 -10.42
CA ASN A 169 5.31 8.91 -9.19
C ASN A 169 4.14 9.62 -8.49
N PHE A 170 3.09 9.95 -9.26
CA PHE A 170 1.86 10.55 -8.74
C PHE A 170 1.27 9.68 -7.62
N LEU A 171 0.90 10.31 -6.52
CA LEU A 171 0.28 9.66 -5.37
C LEU A 171 -1.10 9.12 -5.76
N THR A 172 -1.85 9.90 -6.52
CA THR A 172 -3.20 9.60 -7.02
C THR A 172 -3.24 8.55 -8.14
N ASN A 173 -2.09 8.09 -8.64
CA ASN A 173 -2.01 6.96 -9.58
C ASN A 173 -1.85 5.61 -8.88
N LYS A 174 -1.54 5.61 -7.57
CA LYS A 174 -1.31 4.38 -6.82
C LYS A 174 -2.63 3.67 -6.53
N PRO A 175 -2.68 2.33 -6.60
CA PRO A 175 -3.80 1.57 -6.10
C PRO A 175 -4.06 1.89 -4.62
N ILE A 176 -5.34 2.03 -4.27
CA ILE A 176 -5.77 2.31 -2.90
C ILE A 176 -6.59 1.13 -2.39
N LEU A 177 -6.16 0.56 -1.27
CA LEU A 177 -6.90 -0.41 -0.48
C LEU A 177 -7.55 0.32 0.70
N LEU A 178 -8.87 0.25 0.78
CA LEU A 178 -9.64 0.77 1.90
C LEU A 178 -9.76 -0.29 2.99
N LEU A 179 -9.09 -0.06 4.12
CA LEU A 179 -9.13 -0.95 5.27
C LEU A 179 -10.05 -0.36 6.34
N ALA A 180 -11.22 -0.95 6.53
CA ALA A 180 -12.18 -0.54 7.54
C ALA A 180 -11.88 -1.25 8.86
N ASN A 181 -11.25 -0.55 9.80
CA ASN A 181 -10.98 -1.07 11.13
C ASN A 181 -12.24 -0.95 11.99
N TYR A 182 -12.97 -2.04 12.24
CA TYR A 182 -14.28 -2.00 12.88
C TYR A 182 -14.30 -2.61 14.29
N GLY A 183 -15.23 -2.10 15.11
CA GLY A 183 -15.38 -2.48 16.52
C GLY A 183 -16.72 -3.15 16.88
N GLY A 184 -17.56 -3.45 15.88
CA GLY A 184 -18.78 -4.25 16.09
C GLY A 184 -20.02 -3.83 15.29
N GLU A 185 -20.06 -2.64 14.70
CA GLU A 185 -21.24 -2.19 13.92
C GLU A 185 -21.11 -2.53 12.43
N GLU A 186 -21.97 -3.43 11.94
CA GLU A 186 -21.94 -3.92 10.55
C GLU A 186 -22.49 -2.90 9.53
N LYS A 187 -23.33 -1.96 9.96
CA LYS A 187 -23.99 -0.99 9.07
C LYS A 187 -22.99 -0.06 8.36
N GLU A 188 -22.05 0.51 9.11
CA GLU A 188 -21.03 1.40 8.55
C GLU A 188 -20.12 0.67 7.55
N ILE A 189 -19.84 -0.61 7.79
CA ILE A 189 -19.04 -1.46 6.89
C ILE A 189 -19.77 -1.66 5.57
N HIS A 190 -21.09 -1.89 5.60
CA HIS A 190 -21.89 -2.07 4.39
C HIS A 190 -21.90 -0.80 3.54
N GLU A 191 -22.09 0.37 4.16
CA GLU A 191 -22.06 1.66 3.47
C GLU A 191 -20.69 1.93 2.83
N LEU A 192 -19.59 1.65 3.54
CA LEU A 192 -18.23 1.79 3.00
C LEU A 192 -17.92 0.79 1.88
N LYS A 193 -18.45 -0.43 1.96
CA LYS A 193 -18.30 -1.43 0.91
C LYS A 193 -18.97 -0.99 -0.39
N GLU A 194 -20.19 -0.45 -0.30
CA GLU A 194 -20.91 0.10 -1.45
C GLU A 194 -20.22 1.36 -2.01
N TYR A 195 -19.71 2.22 -1.13
CA TYR A 195 -18.92 3.38 -1.51
C TYR A 195 -17.64 2.99 -2.27
N ALA A 196 -16.88 2.02 -1.75
CA ALA A 196 -15.67 1.52 -2.39
C ALA A 196 -15.97 0.90 -3.75
N LYS A 197 -17.06 0.11 -3.86
CA LYS A 197 -17.50 -0.50 -5.11
C LYS A 197 -17.83 0.53 -6.19
N LYS A 198 -18.56 1.61 -5.83
CA LYS A 198 -18.90 2.71 -6.75
C LYS A 198 -17.66 3.42 -7.32
N ARG A 199 -16.58 3.48 -6.54
CA ARG A 199 -15.32 4.13 -6.94
C ARG A 199 -14.24 3.18 -7.47
N GLY A 200 -14.55 1.89 -7.57
CA GLY A 200 -13.62 0.86 -8.03
C GLY A 200 -12.43 0.64 -7.08
N LEU A 201 -12.62 0.90 -5.78
CA LEU A 201 -11.59 0.75 -4.75
C LEU A 201 -11.62 -0.67 -4.17
N PHE A 202 -10.44 -1.18 -3.81
CA PHE A 202 -10.38 -2.41 -3.02
C PHE A 202 -10.86 -2.13 -1.59
N PHE A 203 -11.63 -3.04 -1.01
CA PHE A 203 -12.20 -2.88 0.32
C PHE A 203 -11.92 -4.12 1.17
N PHE A 204 -11.45 -3.91 2.40
CA PHE A 204 -11.16 -4.97 3.35
C PHE A 204 -11.59 -4.57 4.77
N PRO A 205 -12.64 -5.20 5.33
CA PRO A 205 -13.02 -5.01 6.72
C PRO A 205 -12.10 -5.84 7.64
N LEU A 206 -11.63 -5.24 8.74
CA LEU A 206 -10.76 -5.91 9.71
C LEU A 206 -11.08 -5.45 11.13
N ALA A 207 -11.27 -6.38 12.06
CA ALA A 207 -11.40 -6.07 13.48
C ALA A 207 -10.06 -6.27 14.19
N VAL A 208 -9.17 -5.27 14.14
CA VAL A 208 -7.78 -5.39 14.63
C VAL A 208 -7.72 -5.84 16.10
N LYS A 209 -8.69 -5.41 16.92
CA LYS A 209 -8.74 -5.79 18.33
C LYS A 209 -9.03 -7.28 18.53
N LEU A 210 -9.97 -7.84 17.78
CA LEU A 210 -10.35 -9.26 17.88
C LEU A 210 -9.22 -10.16 17.37
N GLU A 211 -8.56 -9.77 16.27
CA GLU A 211 -7.44 -10.55 15.70
C GLU A 211 -6.22 -10.63 16.63
N LYS A 212 -5.94 -9.56 17.37
CA LYS A 212 -4.88 -9.60 18.39
C LYS A 212 -5.18 -10.57 19.53
N GLU A 213 -6.46 -10.72 19.89
CA GLU A 213 -6.89 -11.61 20.97
C GLU A 213 -6.79 -13.09 20.53
N THR A 214 -7.12 -13.43 19.28
CA THR A 214 -7.06 -14.80 18.76
C THR A 214 -5.62 -15.31 18.54
N GLU A 215 -4.70 -14.45 18.09
CA GLU A 215 -3.31 -14.85 17.82
C GLU A 215 -2.54 -15.26 19.10
N ALA A 216 -2.86 -14.68 20.25
CA ALA A 216 -2.18 -14.97 21.52
C ALA A 216 -2.27 -16.46 21.94
N PHE A 217 -3.21 -17.22 21.39
CA PHE A 217 -3.50 -18.61 21.77
C PHE A 217 -2.77 -19.68 20.93
N SER A 218 -1.98 -19.30 19.91
CA SER A 218 -1.33 -20.27 19.01
C SER A 218 0.20 -20.14 19.02
N LYS A 219 0.89 -20.94 19.84
CA LYS A 219 2.34 -21.18 19.70
C LYS A 219 2.65 -22.65 19.96
N ALA A 220 3.20 -23.34 18.96
CA ALA A 220 3.76 -24.68 19.05
C ALA A 220 5.27 -24.66 18.71
N GLU A 221 6.01 -25.57 19.35
CA GLU A 221 7.48 -25.70 19.33
C GLU A 221 8.05 -26.18 17.98
N LYS A 222 9.34 -25.93 17.77
CA LYS A 222 10.07 -26.11 16.49
C LYS A 222 11.16 -27.17 16.57
N GLU A 223 11.28 -27.96 15.51
CA GLU A 223 12.47 -28.74 15.11
C GLU A 223 12.96 -28.26 13.73
N GLU A 224 14.20 -28.58 13.37
CA GLU A 224 15.01 -27.90 12.34
C GLU A 224 15.37 -28.83 11.15
N ILE A 225 14.92 -28.55 9.90
CA ILE A 225 15.39 -29.21 8.65
C ILE A 225 15.18 -28.31 7.38
N ASP A 226 16.03 -28.52 6.35
CA ASP A 226 16.12 -28.07 4.92
C ASP A 226 15.35 -26.86 4.37
N GLU A 227 16.10 -26.01 3.65
CA GLU A 227 15.72 -24.65 3.26
C GLU A 227 14.73 -24.60 2.10
N THR A 228 13.43 -24.42 2.40
CA THR A 228 12.40 -24.09 1.41
C THR A 228 12.20 -22.57 1.36
N LYS A 229 12.21 -21.99 0.15
CA LYS A 229 12.09 -20.54 -0.08
C LYS A 229 10.99 -20.22 -1.10
N SER A 230 10.22 -19.17 -0.82
CA SER A 230 9.29 -18.56 -1.78
C SER A 230 9.92 -17.30 -2.40
N TRP A 231 9.70 -17.10 -3.70
CA TRP A 231 10.18 -15.95 -4.45
C TRP A 231 8.99 -15.18 -5.02
N LEU A 232 8.98 -13.85 -4.84
CA LEU A 232 7.95 -12.98 -5.41
C LEU A 232 8.30 -12.65 -6.87
N ALA A 233 7.54 -13.19 -7.81
CA ALA A 233 7.63 -12.88 -9.25
C ALA A 233 6.44 -12.03 -9.72
N LYS A 234 6.61 -11.24 -10.78
CA LYS A 234 5.50 -10.55 -11.45
C LYS A 234 4.86 -11.48 -12.48
N ASN A 235 3.55 -11.38 -12.68
CA ASN A 235 2.82 -12.23 -13.65
C ASN A 235 3.36 -12.16 -15.09
N SER A 236 4.06 -11.08 -15.46
CA SER A 236 4.65 -10.91 -16.78
C SER A 236 6.06 -11.52 -16.92
N MET A 237 6.64 -12.07 -15.84
CA MET A 237 8.02 -12.56 -15.86
C MET A 237 8.09 -13.95 -16.51
N ASN A 238 9.07 -14.13 -17.38
CA ASN A 238 9.36 -15.44 -17.96
C ASN A 238 10.32 -16.27 -17.07
N ALA A 239 10.48 -17.57 -17.38
CA ALA A 239 11.28 -18.49 -16.58
C ALA A 239 12.74 -18.02 -16.35
N ARG A 240 13.34 -17.38 -17.36
CA ARG A 240 14.71 -16.83 -17.26
C ARG A 240 14.78 -15.65 -16.29
N GLU A 241 13.80 -14.76 -16.34
CA GLU A 241 13.70 -13.63 -15.41
C GLU A 241 13.43 -14.10 -13.96
N CYS A 242 12.60 -15.13 -13.79
CA CYS A 242 12.36 -15.76 -12.49
C CYS A 242 13.63 -16.39 -11.91
N ALA A 243 14.44 -17.05 -12.74
CA ALA A 243 15.74 -17.60 -12.31
C ALA A 243 16.70 -16.50 -11.80
N GLY A 244 16.60 -15.29 -12.33
CA GLY A 244 17.34 -14.11 -11.87
C GLY A 244 16.96 -13.62 -10.48
N LEU A 245 15.78 -13.98 -9.97
CA LEU A 245 15.41 -13.70 -8.58
C LEU A 245 16.29 -14.50 -7.62
N ILE A 246 16.69 -15.71 -8.00
CA ILE A 246 17.54 -16.60 -7.20
C ILE A 246 19.01 -16.14 -7.28
N HIS A 247 19.55 -15.99 -8.49
CA HIS A 247 20.90 -15.52 -8.71
C HIS A 247 21.12 -14.96 -10.12
N SER A 248 21.89 -13.88 -10.25
CA SER A 248 22.12 -13.22 -11.54
C SER A 248 22.86 -14.10 -12.57
N ASP A 249 23.71 -15.02 -12.12
CA ASP A 249 24.43 -15.95 -13.01
C ASP A 249 23.54 -17.06 -13.56
N ILE A 250 22.52 -17.50 -12.81
CA ILE A 250 21.54 -18.48 -13.31
C ILE A 250 20.70 -17.86 -14.43
N GLN A 251 20.38 -16.56 -14.33
CA GLN A 251 19.71 -15.83 -15.40
C GLN A 251 20.59 -15.65 -16.65
N LYS A 252 21.88 -15.37 -16.45
CA LYS A 252 22.84 -15.21 -17.57
C LYS A 252 23.04 -16.51 -18.32
N ASN A 253 23.28 -17.60 -17.59
CA ASN A 253 23.55 -18.94 -18.10
C ASN A 253 22.29 -19.82 -18.11
N PHE A 254 21.12 -19.21 -18.30
CA PHE A 254 19.85 -19.94 -18.26
C PHE A 254 19.74 -20.91 -19.44
N ILE A 255 19.58 -22.20 -19.13
CA ILE A 255 19.41 -23.26 -20.15
C ILE A 255 17.97 -23.77 -20.14
N ARG A 256 17.51 -24.26 -18.99
CA ARG A 256 16.16 -24.79 -18.78
C ARG A 256 15.76 -24.68 -17.31
N LEU A 257 14.46 -24.71 -17.04
CA LEU A 257 13.87 -24.77 -15.71
C LEU A 257 12.95 -25.99 -15.66
N GLU A 258 13.10 -26.82 -14.64
CA GLU A 258 12.15 -27.90 -14.37
C GLU A 258 11.05 -27.32 -13.47
N VAL A 259 9.81 -27.39 -13.92
CA VAL A 259 8.66 -26.80 -13.26
C VAL A 259 7.68 -27.90 -12.92
N TYR A 260 7.34 -27.97 -11.64
CA TYR A 260 6.28 -28.83 -11.12
C TYR A 260 5.16 -27.91 -10.67
N ASN A 261 3.92 -28.17 -11.11
CA ASN A 261 2.78 -27.45 -10.55
C ASN A 261 2.59 -27.91 -9.12
N TYR A 262 2.16 -27.00 -8.25
CA TYR A 262 1.85 -27.33 -6.87
C TYR A 262 0.65 -28.30 -6.75
N GLU A 263 -0.25 -28.28 -7.73
CA GLU A 263 -1.43 -29.17 -7.77
C GLU A 263 -1.14 -30.55 -8.37
N ASP A 264 0.00 -30.72 -9.05
CA ASP A 264 0.44 -31.99 -9.66
C ASP A 264 1.13 -32.89 -8.63
#